data_AF-A0A419KWT7-F1
#
_entry.id   AF-A0A419KWT7-F1
#
_cell.length_a   1.000
_cell.length_b   1.000
_cell.length_c   1.000
_cell.angle_alpha   90.00
_cell.angle_beta   90.00
_cell.angle_gamma   90.00
#
_symmetry.space_group_name_H-M   'P 1'
#
loop_
_entity.id
_entity.type
_entity.pdbx_description
1 polymer ?
#
loop_
_entity_poly.entity_id
_entity_poly.type
_entity_poly.pdbx_seq_one_letter_code
_entity_poly.pdbx_strand_id
1 'polypeptide(L)' 'MGHTKIETTMIYTKLIKPASEEYICRVAKTVEKAAELIEAGFEYVCDVGNVKLFRKRKT' A
#
# COMPACT_ATOMS: atom_id res chain seq x y z
N MET A 1 24.25 -45.29 7.77
CA MET A 1 22.98 -45.28 7.01
C MET A 1 22.07 -44.24 7.63
N GLY A 2 21.57 -43.30 6.85
CA GLY A 2 20.67 -42.25 7.34
C GLY A 2 20.90 -40.89 6.69
N HIS A 3 21.10 -40.84 5.37
CA HIS A 3 20.84 -39.59 4.65
C HIS A 3 19.33 -39.37 4.70
N THR A 4 18.86 -38.44 5.52
CA THR A 4 17.52 -37.90 5.39
C THR A 4 17.66 -36.48 4.86
N LYS A 5 17.85 -36.39 3.55
CA LYS A 5 17.53 -35.16 2.82
C LYS A 5 16.01 -35.02 2.82
N ILE A 6 15.51 -34.01 3.52
CA ILE A 6 14.19 -33.43 3.25
C ILE A 6 14.47 -31.96 2.90
N GLU A 7 15.16 -31.80 1.76
CA GLU A 7 14.92 -30.61 0.93
C GLU A 7 13.46 -30.68 0.47
N THR A 8 12.83 -29.51 0.40
CA THR A 8 11.47 -29.22 -0.07
C THR A 8 10.34 -29.67 0.85
N THR A 9 9.65 -28.68 1.43
CA THR A 9 8.20 -28.45 1.19
C THR A 9 7.72 -27.26 2.02
N MET A 10 7.34 -26.19 1.29
CA MET A 10 6.46 -25.08 1.69
C MET A 10 7.12 -23.83 2.29
N ILE A 11 7.66 -23.05 1.36
CA ILE A 11 7.35 -21.62 1.25
C ILE A 11 5.86 -21.41 1.57
N TYR A 12 5.44 -21.11 2.81
CA TYR A 12 4.11 -20.53 3.05
C TYR A 12 3.92 -20.01 4.49
N THR A 13 4.67 -18.97 4.87
CA THR A 13 4.08 -17.97 5.77
C THR A 13 4.31 -16.60 5.17
N LYS A 14 3.73 -16.50 3.97
CA LYS A 14 3.22 -15.29 3.33
C LYS A 14 3.06 -14.17 4.35
N LEU A 15 3.95 -13.19 4.21
CA LEU A 15 3.91 -11.83 4.76
C LEU A 15 2.65 -11.60 5.61
N ILE A 16 2.77 -11.83 6.92
CA ILE A 16 1.95 -11.14 7.88
C ILE A 16 2.33 -9.66 7.74
N LYS A 17 1.62 -8.95 6.87
CA LYS A 17 1.51 -7.51 6.93
C LYS A 17 0.04 -7.15 7.13
N PRO A 18 -0.16 -6.17 8.03
CA PRO A 18 -1.11 -6.24 9.12
C PRO A 18 -2.47 -5.72 8.67
N ALA A 19 -3.47 -5.90 9.54
CA ALA A 19 -4.72 -5.15 9.61
C ALA A 19 -5.19 -4.54 8.29
N SER A 20 -6.21 -5.19 7.73
CA SER A 20 -6.99 -4.82 6.56
C SER A 20 -7.66 -3.45 6.68
N GLU A 21 -6.90 -2.39 6.92
CA GLU A 21 -7.30 -1.03 6.68
C GLU A 21 -7.03 -0.79 5.19
N GLU A 22 -7.98 -1.21 4.35
CA GLU A 22 -7.89 -0.93 2.92
C GLU A 22 -7.90 0.59 2.74
N TYR A 23 -6.76 1.19 2.40
CA TYR A 23 -6.70 2.61 2.06
C TYR A 23 -6.70 2.73 0.54
N ILE A 24 -7.53 3.63 0.01
CA ILE A 24 -7.47 4.03 -1.40
C ILE A 24 -6.37 5.09 -1.51
N CYS A 25 -5.25 4.75 -2.16
CA CYS A 25 -4.17 5.68 -2.44
C CYS A 25 -4.35 6.32 -3.83
N ARG A 26 -4.23 7.65 -3.91
CA ARG A 26 -4.21 8.39 -5.19
C ARG A 26 -3.05 9.36 -5.18
N VAL A 27 -2.52 9.64 -6.37
CA VAL A 27 -1.41 10.58 -6.57
C VAL A 27 -1.88 11.74 -7.45
N ALA A 28 -1.41 12.94 -7.13
CA ALA A 28 -1.60 14.13 -7.95
C ALA A 28 -0.25 14.73 -8.34
N LYS A 29 -0.10 15.06 -9.62
CA LYS A 29 1.06 15.80 -10.14
C LYS A 29 0.77 17.30 -10.24
N THR A 30 -0.50 17.66 -10.39
CA THR A 30 -0.98 19.04 -10.56
C THR A 30 -1.81 19.46 -9.36
N VAL A 31 -1.79 20.77 -9.08
CA VAL A 31 -2.61 21.39 -8.02
C VAL A 31 -4.10 21.19 -8.24
N GLU A 32 -4.58 21.21 -9.48
CA GLU A 32 -5.98 20.96 -9.82
C GLU A 32 -6.41 19.55 -9.38
N LYS A 33 -5.63 18.53 -9.75
CA LYS A 33 -5.86 17.13 -9.36
C LYS A 33 -5.79 16.95 -7.83
N ALA A 34 -4.91 17.69 -7.17
CA ALA A 34 -4.79 17.68 -5.72
C ALA A 34 -6.03 18.28 -5.04
N ALA A 35 -6.56 19.38 -5.58
CA ALA A 35 -7.80 19.99 -5.11
C ALA A 35 -8.98 19.02 -5.27
N GLU A 36 -9.14 18.41 -6.45
CA GLU A 36 -10.19 17.40 -6.69
C GLU A 36 -10.12 16.23 -5.69
N LEU A 37 -8.92 15.78 -5.33
CA LEU A 37 -8.72 14.71 -4.35
C LEU A 37 -9.08 15.16 -2.93
N ILE A 38 -8.76 16.39 -2.56
CA ILE A 38 -9.12 16.97 -1.26
C ILE A 38 -10.64 17.12 -1.17
N GLU A 39 -11.29 17.63 -2.22
CA GLU A 39 -12.75 17.75 -2.31
C GLU A 39 -13.45 16.38 -2.27
N ALA A 40 -12.85 15.36 -2.87
CA ALA A 40 -13.32 13.97 -2.78
C ALA A 40 -13.11 13.33 -1.38
N GLY A 41 -12.53 14.06 -0.42
CA GLY A 41 -12.30 13.62 0.95
C GLY A 41 -11.10 12.68 1.09
N PHE A 42 -10.09 12.82 0.24
CA PHE A 42 -8.79 12.19 0.47
C PHE A 42 -7.92 13.08 1.36
N GLU A 43 -7.23 12.46 2.30
CA GLU A 43 -6.25 13.10 3.15
C GLU A 43 -4.88 13.16 2.46
N TYR A 44 -4.22 14.31 2.55
CA TYR A 44 -2.84 14.45 2.13
C TYR A 44 -1.91 13.71 3.09
N VAL A 45 -0.99 12.92 2.54
CA VAL A 45 -0.04 12.12 3.34
C VAL A 45 1.37 12.67 3.24
N CYS A 46 1.91 12.73 2.03
CA CYS A 46 3.29 13.12 1.79
C CYS A 46 3.48 13.48 0.32
N ASP A 47 4.53 14.22 0.03
CA ASP A 47 5.03 14.48 -1.31
C ASP A 47 6.25 13.58 -1.54
N VAL A 48 6.29 12.93 -2.71
CA VAL A 48 7.45 12.12 -3.11
C VAL A 48 7.98 12.69 -4.42
N GLY A 49 9.00 13.54 -4.28
CA GLY A 49 9.69 14.18 -5.39
C GLY A 49 8.89 15.35 -5.97
N ASN A 50 7.92 15.05 -6.83
CA ASN A 50 7.06 16.04 -7.51
C ASN A 50 5.60 15.58 -7.63
N VAL A 51 5.23 14.57 -6.85
CA VAL A 51 3.88 14.00 -6.83
C VAL A 51 3.37 13.99 -5.40
N LYS A 52 2.19 14.53 -5.19
CA LYS A 52 1.51 14.54 -3.89
C LYS A 52 0.74 13.23 -3.73
N LEU A 53 0.98 12.51 -2.64
CA LEU A 53 0.26 11.31 -2.26
C LEU A 53 -0.92 11.65 -1.35
N PHE A 54 -2.05 11.04 -1.67
CA PHE A 54 -3.29 11.14 -0.93
C PHE A 54 -3.78 9.75 -0.54
N ARG A 55 -4.39 9.63 0.63
CA ARG A 55 -5.04 8.40 1.10
C ARG A 55 -6.47 8.69 1.54
N LYS A 56 -7.37 7.76 1.32
CA LYS A 56 -8.70 7.76 1.92
C LYS A 56 -8.93 6.42 2.57
N ARG A 57 -9.43 6.39 3.81
CA ARG A 57 -9.90 5.14 4.42
C ARG A 57 -11.04 4.59 3.57
N LYS A 58 -10.94 3.33 3.15
CA LYS A 58 -12.09 2.61 2.64
C LYS A 58 -12.96 2.28 3.86
N THR A 59 -14.11 2.91 3.93
CA THR A 59 -15.19 2.51 4.84
C THR A 59 -15.90 1.31 4.24
#